data_AF-A0A1H4QW12-F1
#
_entry.id   AF-A0A1H4QW12-F1
#
_cell.length_a   1.000
_cell.length_b   1.000
_cell.length_c   1.000
_cell.angle_alpha   90.00
_cell.angle_beta   90.00
_cell.angle_gamma   90.00
#
_symmetry.space_group_name_H-M   'P 1'
#
loop_
_entity.id
_entity.type
_entity.pdbx_description
1 polymer ?
#
loop_
_entity_poly.entity_id
_entity_poly.type
_entity_poly.pdbx_seq_one_letter_code
_entity_poly.pdbx_strand_id
1 'polypeptide(L)'
;MTTGGPRRKGAALGLALLAAVSVAGCGDPGAGSDAPESRAGTNSPSPSATPPARLCANLIGYWARRSLTGDTYGDYQSMGLSDGQYEILRKVVDGARAERERADERSANRLIDRRARELCAERYREGEPTGGPWG
;
A
#
# COMPACT_ATOMS: atom_id res chain seq x y z
N MET A 1 -19.44 26.02 -48.41
CA MET A 1 -19.81 24.60 -48.32
C MET A 1 -20.36 24.34 -46.92
N THR A 2 -21.66 24.03 -46.84
CA THR A 2 -22.40 23.52 -45.67
C THR A 2 -22.07 22.02 -45.51
N THR A 3 -21.92 21.40 -44.33
CA THR A 3 -22.93 20.88 -43.37
C THR A 3 -22.13 20.25 -42.20
N GLY A 4 -22.45 20.30 -40.91
CA GLY A 4 -23.61 19.67 -40.25
C GLY A 4 -23.10 18.67 -39.18
N GLY A 5 -23.43 18.87 -37.90
CA GLY A 5 -23.02 18.02 -36.77
C GLY A 5 -23.85 16.73 -36.61
N PRO A 6 -23.64 15.98 -35.51
CA PRO A 6 -24.73 15.91 -34.52
C PRO A 6 -24.29 15.98 -33.06
N ARG A 7 -25.17 16.56 -32.24
CA ARG A 7 -25.19 16.47 -30.77
C ARG A 7 -25.86 15.16 -30.35
N ARG A 8 -25.41 14.54 -29.25
CA ARG A 8 -26.25 13.64 -28.43
C ARG A 8 -26.21 14.06 -26.96
N LYS A 9 -27.40 14.40 -26.46
CA LYS A 9 -27.83 14.49 -25.06
C LYS A 9 -27.79 13.06 -24.47
N GLY A 10 -27.30 12.78 -23.26
CA GLY A 10 -27.87 13.12 -21.96
C GLY A 10 -28.60 11.89 -21.38
N ALA A 11 -28.21 11.44 -20.17
CA ALA A 11 -29.01 10.64 -19.22
C ALA A 11 -28.11 10.36 -17.99
N ALA A 12 -28.24 11.06 -16.86
CA ALA A 12 -29.27 10.93 -15.83
C ALA A 12 -29.11 9.68 -14.93
N LEU A 13 -28.94 9.99 -13.65
CA LEU A 13 -28.89 9.15 -12.45
C LEU A 13 -29.74 7.87 -12.46
N GLY A 14 -29.20 6.82 -11.85
CA GLY A 14 -29.94 5.66 -11.38
C GLY A 14 -29.18 4.91 -10.29
N LEU A 15 -29.19 5.44 -9.06
CA LEU A 15 -28.80 4.70 -7.86
C LEU A 15 -29.91 3.67 -7.57
N ALA A 16 -29.61 2.39 -7.73
CA ALA A 16 -30.49 1.30 -7.30
C ALA A 16 -29.86 0.63 -6.06
N LEU A 17 -30.19 1.12 -4.86
CA LEU A 17 -29.93 0.39 -3.61
C LEU A 17 -31.03 -0.66 -3.43
N LEU A 18 -30.65 -1.93 -3.49
CA LEU A 18 -31.47 -3.06 -3.05
C LEU A 18 -30.70 -3.82 -1.98
N ALA A 19 -31.14 -3.70 -0.73
CA ALA A 19 -30.83 -4.67 0.33
C ALA A 19 -31.95 -4.63 1.38
N ALA A 20 -32.95 -5.49 1.19
CA ALA A 20 -33.93 -5.80 2.21
C ALA A 20 -33.29 -6.76 3.24
N VAL A 21 -33.26 -6.37 4.51
CA VAL A 21 -32.82 -7.22 5.62
C VAL A 21 -34.05 -7.86 6.24
N SER A 22 -34.08 -9.20 6.26
CA SER A 22 -35.14 -9.99 6.89
C SER A 22 -34.63 -10.68 8.16
N VAL A 23 -35.27 -10.30 9.27
CA VAL A 23 -35.83 -11.13 10.37
C VAL A 23 -34.91 -12.02 11.24
N ALA A 24 -34.90 -11.63 12.53
CA ALA A 24 -35.01 -12.37 13.79
C ALA A 24 -34.23 -13.67 14.06
N GLY A 25 -33.54 -13.67 15.19
CA GLY A 25 -33.25 -14.84 16.01
C GLY A 25 -33.25 -14.47 17.49
N CYS A 26 -34.29 -14.90 18.22
CA CYS A 26 -34.37 -14.89 19.68
C CYS A 26 -33.47 -16.00 20.27
N GLY A 27 -32.87 -15.73 21.43
CA GLY A 27 -32.26 -16.77 22.26
C GLY A 27 -31.54 -16.19 23.47
N ASP A 28 -32.26 -16.04 24.58
CA ASP A 28 -31.77 -15.87 25.96
C ASP A 28 -32.70 -16.76 26.84
N PRO A 29 -32.34 -17.31 28.02
CA PRO A 29 -31.11 -17.23 28.81
C PRO A 29 -30.46 -18.61 29.07
N GLY A 30 -29.15 -18.62 29.37
CA GLY A 30 -28.45 -19.78 29.92
C GLY A 30 -27.71 -19.40 31.20
N ALA A 31 -28.29 -19.74 32.34
CA ALA A 31 -27.77 -19.51 33.68
C ALA A 31 -26.33 -20.03 33.87
N GLY A 32 -25.56 -19.29 34.67
CA GLY A 32 -24.19 -19.63 35.01
C GLY A 32 -24.06 -20.91 35.83
N SER A 33 -22.89 -21.54 35.72
CA SER A 33 -22.21 -22.21 36.83
C SER A 33 -20.73 -22.28 36.50
N ASP A 34 -19.95 -21.70 37.41
CA ASP A 34 -18.52 -21.58 37.43
C ASP A 34 -17.76 -22.92 37.33
N ALA A 35 -16.74 -22.93 36.48
CA ALA A 35 -15.42 -23.53 36.77
C ALA A 35 -14.43 -23.16 35.66
N PRO A 36 -13.50 -22.20 35.85
CA PRO A 36 -12.38 -22.07 34.92
C PRO A 36 -11.38 -23.19 35.24
N GLU A 37 -11.51 -24.31 34.53
CA GLU A 37 -10.40 -25.23 34.33
C GLU A 37 -9.26 -24.42 33.71
N SER A 38 -8.24 -24.14 34.54
CA SER A 38 -7.02 -23.45 34.12
C SER A 38 -6.25 -24.37 33.17
N ARG A 39 -6.71 -24.45 31.91
CA ARG A 39 -5.86 -24.90 30.82
C ARG A 39 -4.79 -23.85 30.70
N ALA A 40 -3.59 -24.18 31.17
CA ALA A 40 -2.38 -23.48 30.79
C ALA A 40 -2.26 -23.59 29.27
N GLY A 41 -2.92 -22.66 28.57
CA GLY A 41 -2.75 -22.49 27.15
C GLY A 41 -1.29 -22.18 26.92
N THR A 42 -0.61 -23.06 26.18
CA THR A 42 0.72 -22.77 25.66
C THR A 42 0.60 -21.50 24.84
N ASN A 43 0.95 -20.35 25.44
CA ASN A 43 0.97 -19.07 24.77
C ASN A 43 2.10 -19.11 23.74
N SER A 44 1.80 -19.59 22.53
CA SER A 44 2.70 -19.47 21.39
C SER A 44 2.95 -17.98 21.14
N PRO A 45 4.21 -17.54 21.05
CA PRO A 45 4.51 -16.13 20.76
C PRO A 45 3.90 -15.76 19.40
N SER A 46 3.17 -14.64 19.36
CA SER A 46 2.66 -14.10 18.11
C SER A 46 3.83 -13.64 17.21
N PRO A 47 3.71 -13.77 15.88
CA PRO A 47 4.70 -13.24 14.96
C PRO A 47 4.98 -11.76 15.23
N SER A 48 6.26 -11.38 15.32
CA SER A 48 6.63 -9.98 15.48
C SER A 48 6.27 -9.19 14.21
N ALA A 49 5.70 -8.00 14.38
CA ALA A 49 5.38 -7.11 13.27
C ALA A 49 6.66 -6.74 12.48
N THR A 50 6.55 -6.63 11.16
CA THR A 50 7.65 -6.14 10.33
C THR A 50 7.91 -4.66 10.66
N PRO A 51 9.15 -4.25 10.95
CA PRO A 51 9.45 -2.84 11.21
C PRO A 51 9.03 -1.95 10.03
N PRO A 52 8.40 -0.77 10.27
CA PRO A 52 7.90 0.11 9.20
C PRO A 52 8.96 0.48 8.15
N ALA A 53 10.20 0.76 8.58
CA ALA A 53 11.31 1.05 7.68
C ALA A 53 11.63 -0.12 6.72
N ARG A 54 11.53 -1.37 7.19
CA ARG A 54 11.74 -2.56 6.34
C ARG A 54 10.60 -2.74 5.35
N LEU A 55 9.36 -2.52 5.78
CA LEU A 55 8.21 -2.57 4.89
C LEU A 55 8.34 -1.52 3.78
N CYS A 56 8.67 -0.28 4.14
CA CYS A 56 8.98 0.80 3.19
C CYS A 56 10.06 0.36 2.20
N ALA A 57 11.21 -0.13 2.66
CA ALA A 57 12.32 -0.51 1.78
C ALA A 57 11.93 -1.61 0.78
N ASN A 58 11.11 -2.58 1.21
CA ASN A 58 10.61 -3.65 0.34
C ASN A 58 9.68 -3.10 -0.75
N LEU A 59 8.72 -2.23 -0.39
CA LEU A 59 7.80 -1.61 -1.33
C LEU A 59 8.53 -0.75 -2.36
N ILE A 60 9.44 0.11 -1.90
CA ILE A 60 10.27 0.95 -2.78
C ILE A 60 11.11 0.10 -3.71
N GLY A 61 11.78 -0.95 -3.19
CA GLY A 61 12.60 -1.83 -4.00
C GLY A 61 11.80 -2.57 -5.08
N TYR A 62 10.59 -3.03 -4.75
CA TYR A 62 9.71 -3.68 -5.72
C TYR A 62 9.31 -2.71 -6.84
N TRP A 63 8.76 -1.55 -6.48
CA TRP A 63 8.27 -0.59 -7.46
C TRP A 63 9.39 0.03 -8.28
N ALA A 64 10.57 0.27 -7.69
CA ALA A 64 11.71 0.81 -8.42
C ALA A 64 12.15 -0.12 -9.55
N ARG A 65 12.26 -1.43 -9.27
CA ARG A 65 12.57 -2.43 -10.30
C ARG A 65 11.52 -2.46 -11.41
N ARG A 66 10.23 -2.42 -11.04
CA ARG A 66 9.13 -2.39 -12.01
C ARG A 66 9.16 -1.13 -12.88
N SER A 67 9.52 0.02 -12.31
CA SER A 67 9.63 1.31 -13.01
C SER A 67 10.88 1.45 -13.90
N LEU A 68 11.86 0.56 -13.78
CA LEU A 68 12.98 0.47 -14.73
C LEU A 68 12.60 -0.28 -16.00
N THR A 69 11.60 -1.16 -15.94
CA THR A 69 11.14 -1.98 -17.08
C THR A 69 9.93 -1.42 -17.81
N GLY A 70 9.35 -0.32 -17.33
CA GLY A 70 8.16 0.29 -17.92
C GLY A 70 8.27 1.81 -18.04
N ASP A 71 7.26 2.40 -18.68
CA ASP A 71 7.37 3.76 -19.23
C ASP A 71 7.01 4.85 -18.22
N THR A 72 6.29 4.51 -17.15
CA THR A 72 5.80 5.46 -16.14
C THR A 72 5.72 4.86 -14.74
N TYR A 73 5.71 5.74 -13.73
CA TYR A 73 5.23 5.40 -12.40
C TYR A 73 3.72 5.15 -12.46
N GLY A 74 3.22 4.18 -11.70
CA GLY A 74 1.79 4.14 -11.38
C GLY A 74 1.42 5.34 -10.52
N ASP A 75 0.11 5.60 -10.37
CA ASP A 75 -0.33 6.51 -9.32
C ASP A 75 0.01 5.90 -7.95
N TYR A 76 0.52 6.73 -7.03
CA TYR A 76 1.06 6.26 -5.76
C TYR A 76 0.01 5.56 -4.88
N GLN A 77 -1.25 5.90 -5.07
CA GLN A 77 -2.40 5.29 -4.40
C GLN A 77 -2.60 3.84 -4.83
N SER A 78 -2.62 3.56 -6.14
CA SER A 78 -2.68 2.19 -6.68
C SER A 78 -1.46 1.35 -6.32
N MET A 79 -0.35 2.00 -5.96
CA MET A 79 0.88 1.35 -5.52
C MET A 79 0.90 1.05 -4.02
N GLY A 80 -0.12 1.51 -3.27
CA GLY A 80 -0.17 1.39 -1.82
C GLY A 80 0.93 2.17 -1.11
N LEU A 81 1.38 3.27 -1.70
CA LEU A 81 2.42 4.14 -1.13
C LEU A 81 1.79 5.37 -0.49
N SER A 82 2.36 5.85 0.60
CA SER A 82 2.12 7.23 1.04
C SER A 82 2.83 8.23 0.11
N ASP A 83 2.46 9.51 0.17
CA ASP A 83 3.14 10.55 -0.64
C ASP A 83 4.65 10.57 -0.35
N GLY A 84 5.03 10.57 0.93
CA GLY A 84 6.44 10.55 1.31
C GLY A 84 7.20 9.27 0.90
N GLN A 85 6.53 8.11 0.85
CA GLN A 85 7.14 6.90 0.26
C GLN A 85 7.29 7.05 -1.26
N TYR A 86 6.31 7.66 -1.93
CA TYR A 86 6.40 7.94 -3.35
C TYR A 86 7.55 8.91 -3.71
N GLU A 87 7.84 9.90 -2.85
CA GLU A 87 9.03 10.74 -3.01
C GLU A 87 10.33 9.93 -2.94
N ILE A 88 10.42 9.00 -1.99
CA ILE A 88 11.57 8.09 -1.88
C ILE A 88 11.69 7.26 -3.16
N LEU A 89 10.57 6.71 -3.67
CA LEU A 89 10.56 5.92 -4.90
C LEU A 89 11.14 6.72 -6.07
N ARG A 90 10.66 7.95 -6.28
CA ARG A 90 11.13 8.82 -7.38
C ARG A 90 12.63 9.05 -7.30
N LYS A 91 13.17 9.34 -6.10
CA LYS A 91 14.61 9.52 -5.86
C LYS A 91 15.41 8.25 -6.16
N VAL A 92 14.91 7.09 -5.74
CA VAL A 92 15.58 5.80 -5.97
C VAL A 92 15.61 5.44 -7.46
N VAL A 93 14.50 5.60 -8.16
CA VAL A 93 14.41 5.28 -9.60
C VAL A 93 15.27 6.21 -10.43
N ASP A 94 15.29 7.51 -10.13
CA ASP A 94 16.17 8.47 -10.79
C ASP A 94 17.65 8.05 -10.66
N GLY A 95 18.11 7.78 -9.43
CA GLY A 95 19.47 7.29 -9.19
C GLY A 95 19.76 5.94 -9.86
N ALA A 96 18.78 5.03 -9.91
CA ALA A 96 18.94 3.73 -10.54
C ALA A 96 19.02 3.82 -12.07
N ARG A 97 18.28 4.73 -12.71
CA ARG A 97 18.37 5.01 -14.14
C ARG A 97 19.76 5.54 -14.50
N ALA A 98 20.25 6.52 -13.74
CA ALA A 98 21.60 7.06 -13.91
C ALA A 98 22.71 6.00 -13.70
N GLU A 99 22.54 5.10 -12.72
CA GLU A 99 23.49 4.00 -12.49
C GLU A 99 23.45 2.96 -13.61
N ARG A 100 22.25 2.64 -14.13
CA ARG A 100 22.10 1.72 -15.25
C ARG A 100 22.78 2.24 -16.51
N GLU A 101 22.66 3.54 -16.78
CA GLU A 101 23.31 4.19 -17.93
C GLU A 101 24.84 4.21 -17.80
N ARG A 102 25.36 4.46 -16.59
CA ARG A 102 26.81 4.51 -16.34
C ARG A 102 27.47 3.14 -16.25
N ALA A 103 26.76 2.13 -15.78
CA ALA A 103 27.31 0.81 -15.51
C ALA A 103 26.42 -0.27 -16.13
N ASP A 104 25.64 -0.98 -15.32
CA ASP A 104 24.79 -2.07 -15.77
C ASP A 104 23.53 -2.22 -14.91
N GLU A 105 22.62 -3.08 -15.35
CA GLU A 105 21.37 -3.38 -14.65
C GLU A 105 21.59 -3.99 -13.26
N ARG A 106 22.64 -4.79 -13.08
CA ARG A 106 22.97 -5.37 -11.77
C ARG A 106 23.38 -4.29 -10.78
N SER A 107 24.12 -3.29 -11.24
CA SER A 107 24.59 -2.15 -10.45
C SER A 107 23.42 -1.25 -10.07
N ALA A 108 22.50 -0.99 -11.00
CA ALA A 108 21.24 -0.30 -10.71
C ALA A 108 20.41 -1.04 -9.65
N ASN A 109 20.27 -2.36 -9.76
CA ASN A 109 19.56 -3.18 -8.77
C ASN A 109 20.19 -3.11 -7.37
N ARG A 110 21.53 -3.16 -7.29
CA ARG A 110 22.24 -2.97 -6.00
C ARG A 110 22.03 -1.56 -5.44
N LEU A 111 22.02 -0.54 -6.30
CA LEU A 111 21.73 0.83 -5.89
C LEU A 111 20.31 0.94 -5.32
N ILE A 112 19.31 0.35 -5.98
CA ILE A 112 17.92 0.33 -5.51
C ILE A 112 17.86 -0.22 -4.09
N ASP A 113 18.42 -1.40 -3.86
CA ASP A 113 18.34 -2.06 -2.56
C ASP A 113 19.06 -1.27 -1.45
N ARG A 114 20.20 -0.66 -1.76
CA ARG A 114 20.92 0.19 -0.80
C ARG A 114 20.13 1.47 -0.50
N ARG A 115 19.71 2.19 -1.54
CA ARG A 115 19.11 3.51 -1.39
C ARG A 115 17.71 3.46 -0.80
N ALA A 116 16.93 2.44 -1.12
CA ALA A 116 15.64 2.18 -0.48
C ALA A 116 15.80 1.98 1.03
N ARG A 117 16.80 1.19 1.48
CA ARG A 117 17.07 0.99 2.91
C ARG A 117 17.49 2.28 3.60
N GLU A 118 18.43 3.02 3.02
CA GLU A 118 18.93 4.27 3.61
C GLU A 118 17.81 5.31 3.78
N LEU A 119 17.06 5.59 2.71
CA LEU A 119 16.02 6.61 2.72
C LEU A 119 14.81 6.22 3.60
N CYS A 120 14.42 4.95 3.59
CA CYS A 120 13.37 4.47 4.49
C CYS A 120 13.83 4.43 5.95
N ALA A 121 15.08 4.07 6.23
CA ALA A 121 15.61 4.14 7.60
C ALA A 121 15.60 5.59 8.11
N GLU A 122 16.01 6.55 7.27
CA GLU A 122 15.97 7.96 7.61
C GLU A 122 14.54 8.45 7.89
N ARG A 123 13.58 8.14 6.99
CA ARG A 123 12.18 8.56 7.14
C ARG A 123 11.55 8.09 8.45
N TYR A 124 11.90 6.89 8.92
CA TYR A 124 11.31 6.27 10.10
C TYR A 124 12.22 6.36 11.35
N ARG A 125 13.30 7.15 11.30
CA ARG A 125 14.27 7.26 12.40
C ARG A 125 13.63 7.72 13.71
N GLU A 126 12.67 8.63 13.62
CA GLU A 126 11.94 9.20 14.77
C GLU A 126 10.57 8.53 15.00
N GLY A 127 10.32 7.37 14.38
CA GLY A 127 9.04 6.66 14.43
C GLY A 127 8.22 6.84 13.16
N GLU A 128 6.92 6.53 13.25
CA GLU A 128 6.01 6.65 12.11
C GLU A 128 5.80 8.13 11.76
N PRO A 129 6.01 8.55 10.50
CA PRO A 129 5.81 9.94 10.10
C PRO A 129 4.42 10.42 10.47
N THR A 130 4.35 11.52 11.24
CA THR A 130 3.08 12.13 11.64
C THR A 130 2.55 13.01 10.51
N GLY A 131 1.92 12.38 9.53
CA GLY A 131 1.02 13.02 8.57
C GLY A 131 -0.35 12.37 8.69
N GLY A 132 -1.39 12.95 8.08
CA GLY A 132 -2.66 12.22 7.91
C GLY A 132 -2.44 10.89 7.16
N PRO A 133 -3.49 10.12 6.84
CA PRO A 133 -3.36 8.84 6.13
C PRO A 133 -2.51 8.88 4.83
N TRP A 134 -2.20 10.08 4.35
CA TRP A 134 -1.48 10.38 3.12
C TRP A 134 -0.19 11.21 3.29
N GLY A 135 0.26 11.55 4.52
CA GLY A 135 1.48 12.35 4.78
C GLY A 135 2.67 11.54 5.27
#